data_AF-A0A1A9VZ79-F1
#
_entry.id   AF-A0A1A9VZ79-F1
#
_cell.length_a   1.000
_cell.length_b   1.000
_cell.length_c   1.000
_cell.angle_alpha   90.00
_cell.angle_beta   90.00
_cell.angle_gamma   90.00
#
_symmetry.space_group_name_H-M   'P 1'
#
loop_
_entity.id
_entity.type
_entity.pdbx_description
1 polymer ?
#
loop_
_entity_poly.entity_id
_entity_poly.type
_entity_poly.pdbx_seq_one_letter_code
_entity_poly.pdbx_strand_id
1 'polypeptide(L)'
;WVPRSGQRYTVTAGIGYIGGLRAELTKSQPLTMRATPTRIWVDVSLQGNVVSRWETVITFSLGEAKTDYVDESGFAHYVFALAHIDEDGMVTDLRPAGSLSEQAANNAYLRKDRQSGGAHRQGEEPEKSGSGDTGDTGPRAAGNADPGRYQCAEPCYRQRGRHHSGDAQSRQNDKGAARSHLEVYSQSQTDGKYLPKTGGTVNGNVIVEGSQLLLKGDNRKHLGFHNQDGSIRMWLYKDKGGDGVRLNNGNDGGGDWVFNKNGHFYSPQALHAAGATYQEYGNVHGAVNGDNWWFKDNRRGLIFQGGLRIGIYADATERIGLHVHCPNRLLHVSLCIKNFAQGYATQYNQTQYNQQVVFLGDQHDGFDWCHGAREKEVYWMAVGY
;
A
#
# COMPACT_ATOMS: atom_id res chain seq x y z
N TRP A 1 -14.19 26.10 -16.53
CA TRP A 1 -15.09 27.08 -15.92
C TRP A 1 -16.00 27.62 -17.02
N VAL A 2 -17.25 27.95 -16.72
CA VAL A 2 -18.20 28.49 -17.71
C VAL A 2 -18.70 29.87 -17.26
N PRO A 3 -17.96 30.95 -17.52
CA PRO A 3 -18.41 32.29 -17.20
C PRO A 3 -19.63 32.68 -18.05
N ARG A 4 -20.58 33.37 -17.42
CA ARG A 4 -21.70 34.06 -18.05
C ARG A 4 -21.38 35.56 -18.17
N SER A 5 -21.60 36.13 -19.35
CA SER A 5 -21.56 37.58 -19.59
C SER A 5 -22.80 37.99 -20.38
N GLY A 6 -23.76 38.63 -19.69
CA GLY A 6 -25.09 38.87 -20.24
C GLY A 6 -25.81 37.55 -20.59
N GLN A 7 -26.10 37.34 -21.87
CA GLN A 7 -26.67 36.09 -22.41
C GLN A 7 -25.63 35.16 -23.06
N ARG A 8 -24.33 35.48 -22.98
CA ARG A 8 -23.26 34.66 -23.56
C ARG A 8 -22.63 33.77 -22.50
N TYR A 9 -22.44 32.50 -22.85
CA TYR A 9 -21.73 31.50 -22.04
C TYR A 9 -20.49 31.07 -22.79
N THR A 10 -19.37 30.95 -22.09
CA THR A 10 -18.09 30.57 -22.70
C THR A 10 -17.47 29.44 -21.91
N VAL A 11 -16.96 28.40 -22.56
CA VAL A 11 -16.08 27.42 -21.89
C VAL A 11 -14.67 27.99 -21.89
N THR A 12 -14.08 28.20 -20.71
CA THR A 12 -12.71 28.71 -20.61
C THR A 12 -11.69 27.72 -21.12
N ALA A 13 -10.63 28.22 -21.78
CA ALA A 13 -9.43 27.44 -22.06
C ALA A 13 -8.90 26.75 -20.80
N GLY A 14 -8.27 25.58 -20.98
CA GLY A 14 -7.74 24.78 -19.89
C GLY A 14 -7.54 23.32 -20.25
N ILE A 15 -7.09 22.55 -19.26
CA ILE A 15 -6.79 21.13 -19.38
C ILE A 15 -7.72 20.35 -18.44
N GLY A 16 -8.20 19.19 -18.90
CA GLY A 16 -8.98 18.25 -18.10
C GLY A 16 -8.69 16.80 -18.49
N TYR A 17 -9.12 15.87 -17.65
CA TYR A 17 -9.03 14.43 -17.89
C TYR A 17 -10.42 13.81 -17.82
N ILE A 18 -10.85 13.16 -18.90
CA ILE A 18 -12.18 12.53 -19.03
C ILE A 18 -11.98 11.14 -19.62
N GLY A 19 -12.47 10.11 -18.95
CA GLY A 19 -12.24 8.71 -19.38
C GLY A 19 -10.75 8.30 -19.46
N GLY A 20 -9.86 9.02 -18.76
CA GLY A 20 -8.40 8.83 -18.84
C GLY A 20 -7.72 9.56 -20.01
N LEU A 21 -8.47 10.23 -20.89
CA LEU A 21 -7.93 11.03 -21.99
C LEU A 21 -7.62 12.46 -21.52
N ARG A 22 -6.43 12.97 -21.88
CA ARG A 22 -6.04 14.36 -21.64
C ARG A 22 -6.70 15.25 -22.72
N ALA A 23 -7.62 16.10 -22.30
CA ALA A 23 -8.30 17.08 -23.13
C ALA A 23 -7.72 18.48 -22.86
N GLU A 24 -7.09 19.08 -23.87
CA GLU A 24 -6.53 20.43 -23.80
C GLU A 24 -7.28 21.37 -24.73
N LEU A 25 -8.02 22.32 -24.15
CA LEU A 25 -8.68 23.40 -24.87
C LEU A 25 -7.77 24.63 -24.84
N THR A 26 -7.08 24.92 -25.95
CA THR A 26 -6.08 26.01 -26.02
C THR A 26 -6.70 27.40 -26.10
N LYS A 27 -7.97 27.52 -26.49
CA LYS A 27 -8.70 28.79 -26.61
C LYS A 27 -10.12 28.64 -26.06
N SER A 28 -10.59 29.65 -25.32
CA SER A 28 -11.94 29.67 -24.78
C SER A 28 -12.98 29.60 -25.90
N GLN A 29 -14.00 28.76 -25.74
CA GLN A 29 -15.00 28.48 -26.76
C GLN A 29 -16.36 29.05 -26.37
N PRO A 30 -16.92 30.00 -27.14
CA PRO A 30 -18.27 30.51 -26.89
C PRO A 30 -19.32 29.44 -27.21
N LEU A 31 -20.38 29.39 -26.41
CA LEU A 31 -21.53 28.50 -26.59
C LEU A 31 -22.73 29.29 -27.11
N THR A 32 -23.44 28.70 -28.08
CA THR A 32 -24.72 29.25 -28.57
C THR A 32 -25.86 28.53 -27.87
N MET A 33 -26.51 29.20 -26.93
CA MET A 33 -27.64 28.66 -26.18
C MET A 33 -28.90 28.59 -27.04
N ARG A 34 -29.64 27.48 -26.93
CA ARG A 34 -30.91 27.27 -27.66
C ARG A 34 -32.14 27.27 -26.75
N ALA A 35 -31.98 26.82 -25.50
CA ALA A 35 -33.01 26.83 -24.46
C ALA A 35 -32.34 26.70 -23.07
N THR A 36 -33.05 27.16 -22.03
CA THR A 36 -32.77 26.88 -20.61
C THR A 36 -34.00 26.20 -19.99
N PRO A 37 -33.85 25.27 -19.02
CA PRO A 37 -32.60 24.78 -18.44
C PRO A 37 -31.87 23.78 -19.36
N THR A 38 -30.55 23.68 -19.25
CA THR A 38 -29.74 22.72 -20.03
C THR A 38 -28.42 22.38 -19.34
N ARG A 39 -27.81 21.26 -19.73
CA ARG A 39 -26.44 20.92 -19.36
C ARG A 39 -25.47 21.20 -20.50
N ILE A 40 -24.25 21.55 -20.13
CA ILE A 40 -23.10 21.65 -21.04
C ILE A 40 -22.31 20.36 -20.91
N TRP A 41 -22.24 19.60 -21.99
CA TRP A 41 -21.48 18.37 -22.09
C TRP A 41 -20.20 18.60 -22.85
N VAL A 42 -19.11 18.03 -22.34
CA VAL A 42 -17.87 17.83 -23.09
C VAL A 42 -17.81 16.37 -23.51
N ASP A 43 -17.41 16.15 -24.75
CA ASP A 43 -17.23 14.86 -25.38
C ASP A 43 -15.79 14.78 -25.88
N VAL A 44 -15.08 13.75 -25.45
CA VAL A 44 -13.65 13.56 -25.71
C VAL A 44 -13.41 12.19 -26.33
N SER A 45 -12.70 12.16 -27.45
CA SER A 45 -12.32 10.93 -28.14
C SER A 45 -10.87 10.99 -28.60
N LEU A 46 -10.17 9.85 -28.55
CA LEU A 46 -8.82 9.71 -29.07
C LEU A 46 -8.91 9.16 -30.49
N GLN A 47 -8.64 10.00 -31.48
CA GLN A 47 -8.83 9.68 -32.88
C GLN A 47 -7.50 9.72 -33.64
N GLY A 48 -7.30 8.76 -34.55
CA GLY A 48 -6.13 8.70 -35.42
C GLY A 48 -6.38 9.43 -36.73
N ASN A 49 -5.41 10.19 -37.23
CA ASN A 49 -5.46 10.77 -38.57
C ASN A 49 -4.74 9.90 -39.62
N VAL A 50 -4.90 10.25 -40.90
CA VAL A 50 -4.33 9.52 -42.05
C VAL A 50 -2.80 9.45 -42.08
N VAL A 51 -2.10 10.22 -41.23
CA VAL A 51 -0.64 10.16 -41.06
C VAL A 51 -0.23 9.44 -39.77
N SER A 52 -1.13 8.62 -39.20
CA SER A 52 -0.91 7.83 -37.97
C SER A 52 -0.61 8.65 -36.71
N ARG A 53 -1.00 9.93 -36.69
CA ARG A 53 -0.95 10.75 -35.48
C ARG A 53 -2.27 10.62 -34.73
N TRP A 54 -2.19 10.28 -33.45
CA TRP A 54 -3.34 10.23 -32.55
C TRP A 54 -3.49 11.56 -31.82
N GLU A 55 -4.68 12.14 -31.88
CA GLU A 55 -5.01 13.40 -31.21
C GLU A 55 -6.34 13.28 -30.45
N THR A 56 -6.43 14.02 -29.34
CA THR A 56 -7.67 14.11 -28.57
C THR A 56 -8.60 15.13 -29.24
N VAL A 57 -9.73 14.65 -29.75
CA VAL A 57 -10.80 15.48 -30.29
C VAL A 57 -11.75 15.86 -29.15
N ILE A 58 -12.09 17.15 -29.06
CA ILE A 58 -12.95 17.72 -28.01
C ILE A 58 -14.13 18.40 -28.68
N THR A 59 -15.34 18.03 -28.30
CA THR A 59 -16.56 18.71 -28.74
C THR A 59 -17.46 19.07 -27.56
N PHE A 60 -18.25 20.13 -27.72
CA PHE A 60 -19.22 20.57 -26.73
C PHE A 60 -20.63 20.45 -27.27
N SER A 61 -21.54 19.99 -26.43
CA SER A 61 -22.96 19.89 -26.77
C SER A 61 -23.84 20.35 -25.62
N LEU A 62 -25.04 20.83 -25.97
CA LEU A 62 -26.08 21.22 -25.03
C LEU A 62 -27.22 20.22 -25.11
N GLY A 63 -27.81 19.87 -23.97
CA GLY A 63 -29.03 19.06 -23.95
C GLY A 63 -29.12 18.11 -22.76
N GLU A 64 -29.85 17.02 -23.00
CA GLU A 64 -30.18 15.99 -22.01
C GLU A 64 -28.97 15.16 -21.56
N ALA A 65 -29.20 14.21 -20.66
CA ALA A 65 -28.16 13.36 -20.11
C ALA A 65 -27.46 12.50 -21.18
N LYS A 66 -26.12 12.55 -21.22
CA LYS A 66 -25.31 11.70 -22.09
C LYS A 66 -24.53 10.65 -21.28
N THR A 67 -24.23 9.54 -21.93
CA THR A 67 -23.37 8.46 -21.44
C THR A 67 -22.27 8.18 -22.46
N ASP A 68 -21.17 7.57 -22.01
CA ASP A 68 -20.09 7.14 -22.90
C ASP A 68 -20.62 6.23 -24.01
N TYR A 69 -20.05 6.36 -25.22
CA TYR A 69 -20.51 5.62 -26.40
C TYR A 69 -19.36 5.34 -27.37
N VAL A 70 -19.63 4.51 -28.37
CA VAL A 70 -18.74 4.26 -29.51
C VAL A 70 -19.44 4.78 -30.75
N ASP A 71 -18.76 5.57 -31.57
CA ASP A 71 -19.32 6.11 -32.81
C ASP A 71 -19.35 5.05 -33.94
N GLU A 72 -19.97 5.40 -35.06
CA GLU A 72 -20.06 4.51 -36.24
C GLU A 72 -18.69 4.18 -36.85
N SER A 73 -17.66 4.99 -36.57
CA SER A 73 -16.29 4.80 -37.01
C SER A 73 -15.46 3.94 -36.04
N GLY A 74 -16.05 3.49 -34.92
CA GLY A 74 -15.41 2.65 -33.92
C GLY A 74 -14.57 3.40 -32.88
N PHE A 75 -14.65 4.74 -32.83
CA PHE A 75 -13.95 5.52 -31.82
C PHE A 75 -14.75 5.57 -30.51
N ALA A 76 -14.07 5.36 -29.38
CA ALA A 76 -14.68 5.51 -28.07
C ALA A 76 -14.78 7.00 -27.70
N HIS A 77 -15.94 7.41 -27.20
CA HIS A 77 -16.27 8.74 -26.73
C HIS A 77 -16.57 8.72 -25.24
N TYR A 78 -15.84 9.54 -24.49
CA TYR A 78 -16.05 9.73 -23.06
C TYR A 78 -16.68 11.10 -22.81
N VAL A 79 -17.83 11.11 -22.14
CA VAL A 79 -18.64 12.32 -21.97
C VAL A 79 -18.75 12.73 -20.51
N PHE A 80 -18.75 14.04 -20.26
CA PHE A 80 -18.91 14.58 -18.91
C PHE A 80 -19.73 15.87 -18.92
N ALA A 81 -20.60 16.04 -17.93
CA ALA A 81 -21.36 17.27 -17.76
C ALA A 81 -20.49 18.32 -17.05
N LEU A 82 -20.06 19.36 -17.75
CA LEU A 82 -19.22 20.43 -17.18
C LEU A 82 -20.01 21.36 -16.26
N ALA A 83 -21.22 21.72 -16.65
CA ALA A 83 -22.05 22.66 -15.93
C ALA A 83 -23.54 22.44 -16.22
N HIS A 84 -24.37 22.83 -15.26
CA HIS A 84 -25.82 22.96 -15.42
C HIS A 84 -26.19 24.45 -15.49
N ILE A 85 -27.08 24.80 -16.41
CA ILE A 85 -27.67 26.13 -16.54
C ILE A 85 -29.15 25.99 -16.21
N ASP A 86 -29.62 26.68 -15.17
CA ASP A 86 -31.03 26.66 -14.77
C ASP A 86 -31.89 27.61 -15.62
N GLU A 87 -33.19 27.69 -15.30
CA GLU A 87 -34.18 28.50 -16.00
C GLU A 87 -33.82 30.00 -16.01
N ASP A 88 -33.25 30.51 -14.90
CA ASP A 88 -32.79 31.89 -14.74
C ASP A 88 -31.41 32.16 -15.38
N GLY A 89 -30.80 31.10 -15.91
CA GLY A 89 -29.51 31.11 -16.57
C GLY A 89 -28.32 31.11 -15.60
N MET A 90 -28.52 30.80 -14.31
CA MET A 90 -27.43 30.61 -13.36
C MET A 90 -26.64 29.35 -13.70
N VAL A 91 -25.32 29.45 -13.56
CA VAL A 91 -24.39 28.36 -13.90
C VAL A 91 -23.97 27.63 -12.63
N THR A 92 -24.31 26.36 -12.53
CA THR A 92 -23.77 25.44 -11.53
C THR A 92 -22.63 24.65 -12.15
N ASP A 93 -21.42 24.75 -11.60
CA ASP A 93 -20.28 23.91 -12.01
C ASP A 93 -20.49 22.47 -11.51
N LEU A 94 -20.39 21.51 -12.42
CA LEU A 94 -20.61 20.09 -12.10
C LEU A 94 -19.31 19.29 -12.01
N ARG A 95 -18.16 19.95 -12.22
CA ARG A 95 -16.85 19.31 -12.09
C ARG A 95 -16.58 18.95 -10.63
N PRO A 96 -15.99 17.78 -10.34
CA PRO A 96 -15.61 17.44 -8.97
C PRO A 96 -14.64 18.47 -8.40
N ALA A 97 -14.90 18.95 -7.19
CA ALA A 97 -14.02 19.87 -6.47
C ALA A 97 -12.88 19.10 -5.78
N GLY A 98 -11.70 19.73 -5.68
CA GLY A 98 -10.51 19.17 -5.01
C GLY A 98 -9.50 18.51 -5.96
N SER A 99 -8.35 18.14 -5.41
CA SER A 99 -7.29 17.38 -6.06
C SER A 99 -7.76 15.97 -6.46
N LEU A 100 -7.12 15.35 -7.46
CA LEU A 100 -7.42 13.97 -7.88
C LEU A 100 -7.39 12.96 -6.71
N SER A 101 -6.52 13.20 -5.72
CA SER A 101 -6.43 12.43 -4.47
C SER A 101 -7.67 12.60 -3.58
N GLU A 102 -8.20 13.82 -3.46
CA GLU A 102 -9.42 14.10 -2.68
C GLU A 102 -10.66 13.52 -3.37
N GLN A 103 -10.70 13.57 -4.71
CA GLN A 103 -11.79 12.99 -5.50
C GLN A 103 -11.82 11.45 -5.42
N ALA A 104 -10.64 10.80 -5.47
CA ALA A 104 -10.52 9.35 -5.29
C ALA A 104 -10.94 8.91 -3.88
N ALA A 105 -10.59 9.69 -2.86
CA ALA A 105 -11.03 9.44 -1.48
C ALA A 105 -12.55 9.55 -1.35
N ASN A 106 -13.16 10.63 -1.85
CA ASN A 106 -14.61 10.86 -1.74
C ASN A 106 -15.45 9.77 -2.43
N ASN A 107 -15.03 9.27 -3.60
CA ASN A 107 -15.71 8.17 -4.28
C ASN A 107 -15.62 6.83 -3.52
N ALA A 108 -14.52 6.60 -2.80
CA ALA A 108 -14.35 5.42 -1.95
C ALA A 108 -15.25 5.48 -0.69
N TYR A 109 -15.46 6.67 -0.13
CA TYR A 109 -16.39 6.88 0.98
C TYR A 109 -17.84 6.62 0.55
N LEU A 110 -18.31 7.22 -0.54
CA LEU A 110 -19.71 7.05 -1.02
C LEU A 110 -20.07 5.61 -1.44
N ARG A 111 -19.09 4.81 -1.89
CA ARG A 111 -19.29 3.38 -2.16
C ARG A 111 -19.51 2.57 -0.89
N LYS A 112 -18.89 2.97 0.22
CA LYS A 112 -19.00 2.29 1.52
C LYS A 112 -20.36 2.53 2.15
N ASP A 113 -20.95 3.70 1.93
CA ASP A 113 -22.26 4.08 2.46
C ASP A 113 -23.40 3.35 1.72
N ARG A 114 -23.27 3.15 0.39
CA ARG A 114 -24.22 2.31 -0.37
C ARG A 114 -24.13 0.81 -0.02
N GLN A 115 -22.96 0.31 0.37
CA GLN A 115 -22.79 -1.08 0.78
C GLN A 115 -23.21 -1.36 2.23
N SER A 116 -23.41 -0.33 3.05
CA SER A 116 -23.73 -0.46 4.49
C SER A 116 -25.21 -0.28 4.84
N GLY A 117 -26.09 -0.05 3.85
CA GLY A 117 -27.55 0.07 4.06
C GLY A 117 -28.31 -1.24 4.30
N GLY A 118 -27.63 -2.36 4.63
CA GLY A 118 -28.24 -3.70 4.64
C GLY A 118 -27.91 -4.56 5.85
N ALA A 119 -28.06 -4.04 7.07
CA ALA A 119 -28.11 -4.89 8.27
C ALA A 119 -28.82 -4.17 9.44
N HIS A 120 -30.13 -3.99 9.33
CA HIS A 120 -30.96 -3.75 10.52
C HIS A 120 -31.09 -5.08 11.29
N ARG A 121 -30.54 -5.17 12.50
CA ARG A 121 -30.99 -6.11 13.53
C ARG A 121 -31.43 -5.31 14.74
N GLN A 122 -32.73 -5.37 15.02
CA GLN A 122 -33.38 -4.81 16.20
C GLN A 122 -33.34 -5.81 17.37
N GLY A 123 -33.33 -5.25 18.58
CA GLY A 123 -33.67 -5.86 19.87
C GLY A 123 -32.49 -6.44 20.66
N GLU A 124 -32.33 -6.26 21.97
CA GLU A 124 -33.12 -5.61 23.03
C GLU A 124 -32.18 -5.47 24.25
N GLU A 125 -32.22 -4.34 24.96
CA GLU A 125 -31.63 -4.14 26.30
C GLU A 125 -32.62 -4.62 27.37
N PRO A 126 -32.20 -5.23 28.50
CA PRO A 126 -33.07 -5.33 29.67
C PRO A 126 -32.76 -4.21 30.68
N GLU A 127 -33.76 -3.34 30.85
CA GLU A 127 -33.88 -2.37 31.95
C GLU A 127 -34.06 -3.06 33.31
N LYS A 128 -33.56 -2.38 34.35
CA LYS A 128 -33.92 -2.60 35.75
C LYS A 128 -35.33 -2.06 36.03
N SER A 129 -36.16 -2.82 36.74
CA SER A 129 -37.30 -2.28 37.46
C SER A 129 -37.51 -3.02 38.78
N GLY A 130 -37.57 -2.28 39.89
CA GLY A 130 -38.13 -2.75 41.15
C GLY A 130 -39.60 -2.33 41.30
N SER A 131 -40.30 -3.03 42.21
CA SER A 131 -41.45 -2.61 43.04
C SER A 131 -42.54 -3.68 43.10
N GLY A 132 -43.13 -3.89 44.30
CA GLY A 132 -44.35 -4.67 44.49
C GLY A 132 -44.41 -5.46 45.81
N ASP A 133 -44.72 -4.77 46.90
CA ASP A 133 -45.11 -5.32 48.20
C ASP A 133 -46.63 -5.59 48.23
N THR A 134 -47.10 -6.66 48.91
CA THR A 134 -48.35 -6.76 49.70
C THR A 134 -48.63 -8.19 50.19
N GLY A 135 -48.77 -8.37 51.52
CA GLY A 135 -50.00 -8.91 52.13
C GLY A 135 -50.13 -10.41 52.50
N ASP A 136 -49.62 -10.77 53.69
CA ASP A 136 -50.27 -11.45 54.84
C ASP A 136 -51.17 -12.72 54.72
N THR A 137 -50.85 -13.75 55.52
CA THR A 137 -51.69 -14.36 56.61
C THR A 137 -51.04 -15.64 57.21
N GLY A 138 -50.82 -15.68 58.54
CA GLY A 138 -50.31 -16.86 59.32
C GLY A 138 -51.39 -17.90 59.71
N PRO A 139 -51.31 -18.67 60.85
CA PRO A 139 -50.29 -18.69 61.91
C PRO A 139 -50.00 -20.07 62.64
N ARG A 140 -49.21 -20.02 63.75
CA ARG A 140 -49.09 -20.91 64.96
C ARG A 140 -48.12 -22.13 64.89
N ALA A 141 -47.37 -22.57 65.92
CA ALA A 141 -47.45 -22.47 67.40
C ALA A 141 -46.07 -22.67 68.12
N ALA A 142 -46.05 -22.53 69.45
CA ALA A 142 -44.90 -22.28 70.35
C ALA A 142 -44.48 -23.44 71.31
N GLY A 143 -43.37 -23.22 72.08
CA GLY A 143 -43.04 -23.87 73.39
C GLY A 143 -41.79 -24.80 73.39
N ASN A 144 -41.00 -25.04 74.45
CA ASN A 144 -40.68 -24.39 75.74
C ASN A 144 -39.49 -25.17 76.41
N ALA A 145 -38.61 -24.47 77.16
CA ALA A 145 -37.88 -24.80 78.42
C ALA A 145 -36.90 -26.04 78.65
N ASP A 146 -35.60 -25.73 78.89
CA ASP A 146 -34.76 -25.91 80.14
C ASP A 146 -34.24 -27.32 80.66
N PRO A 147 -33.32 -27.46 81.68
CA PRO A 147 -31.83 -27.57 81.57
C PRO A 147 -31.14 -28.68 82.44
N GLY A 148 -29.79 -28.76 82.45
CA GLY A 148 -28.96 -29.42 83.52
C GLY A 148 -27.51 -29.75 83.10
N ARG A 149 -26.45 -29.10 83.64
CA ARG A 149 -25.69 -29.27 84.91
C ARG A 149 -24.43 -30.15 84.74
N TYR A 150 -23.25 -29.67 85.16
CA TYR A 150 -22.32 -30.25 86.17
C TYR A 150 -20.93 -29.56 86.17
N GLN A 151 -20.34 -29.52 87.36
CA GLN A 151 -19.34 -28.60 87.89
C GLN A 151 -17.89 -29.12 87.87
N CYS A 152 -16.98 -28.19 88.20
CA CYS A 152 -15.52 -28.21 88.28
C CYS A 152 -14.92 -29.07 89.42
N ALA A 153 -13.62 -29.41 89.30
CA ALA A 153 -12.72 -29.71 90.44
C ALA A 153 -11.23 -29.48 90.08
N GLU A 154 -10.50 -28.72 90.91
CA GLU A 154 -9.02 -28.69 91.07
C GLU A 154 -8.61 -29.64 92.24
N PRO A 155 -7.33 -29.83 92.72
CA PRO A 155 -6.03 -29.14 92.44
C PRO A 155 -4.75 -30.05 92.44
N CYS A 156 -3.54 -29.45 92.26
CA CYS A 156 -2.29 -29.63 93.09
C CYS A 156 -0.89 -29.71 92.38
N TYR A 157 0.00 -28.85 92.88
CA TYR A 157 1.45 -29.00 93.20
C TYR A 157 2.62 -28.61 92.26
N ARG A 158 3.56 -27.86 92.89
CA ARG A 158 4.89 -27.35 92.49
C ARG A 158 5.86 -28.40 91.92
N GLN A 159 6.70 -27.99 90.95
CA GLN A 159 8.18 -28.03 91.03
C GLN A 159 8.87 -27.37 89.80
N ARG A 160 10.11 -26.90 90.00
CA ARG A 160 10.92 -26.06 89.09
C ARG A 160 11.54 -26.89 87.94
N GLY A 161 11.67 -26.31 86.74
CA GLY A 161 12.72 -26.70 85.79
C GLY A 161 12.44 -26.54 84.29
N ARG A 162 13.06 -25.51 83.68
CA ARG A 162 13.63 -25.41 82.31
C ARG A 162 12.73 -25.56 81.06
N HIS A 163 12.50 -24.38 80.47
CA HIS A 163 12.66 -23.97 79.06
C HIS A 163 12.02 -24.76 77.91
N HIS A 164 11.04 -24.05 77.32
CA HIS A 164 10.70 -23.92 75.90
C HIS A 164 9.88 -25.05 75.27
N SER A 165 8.56 -24.87 75.26
CA SER A 165 7.74 -25.07 74.05
C SER A 165 6.31 -24.57 74.27
N GLY A 166 5.81 -23.82 73.29
CA GLY A 166 4.41 -23.79 72.86
C GLY A 166 3.36 -23.21 73.82
N ASP A 167 3.00 -21.94 73.61
CA ASP A 167 1.63 -21.48 73.87
C ASP A 167 0.96 -21.09 72.56
N ALA A 168 0.12 -22.01 72.07
CA ALA A 168 -0.99 -21.68 71.21
C ALA A 168 -2.16 -21.28 72.12
N GLN A 169 -2.42 -19.97 72.24
CA GLN A 169 -3.68 -19.48 72.81
C GLN A 169 -4.41 -18.51 71.88
N SER A 170 -5.65 -18.90 71.62
CA SER A 170 -6.80 -18.11 71.19
C SER A 170 -6.78 -17.45 69.81
N ARG A 171 -7.44 -18.15 68.89
CA ARG A 171 -8.34 -17.51 67.94
C ARG A 171 -9.42 -16.77 68.75
N GLN A 172 -9.43 -15.45 68.72
CA GLN A 172 -10.44 -14.65 68.02
C GLN A 172 -10.43 -13.21 68.56
N ASN A 173 -10.62 -12.30 67.61
CA ASN A 173 -10.98 -10.89 67.78
C ASN A 173 -9.80 -9.94 67.94
N ASP A 174 -9.08 -9.76 66.83
CA ASP A 174 -8.97 -8.39 66.32
C ASP A 174 -9.11 -8.39 64.80
N LYS A 175 -10.35 -8.21 64.31
CA LYS A 175 -10.64 -7.91 62.90
C LYS A 175 -10.35 -6.43 62.56
N GLY A 176 -9.56 -5.73 63.38
CA GLY A 176 -9.40 -4.27 63.31
C GLY A 176 -7.98 -3.72 63.37
N ALA A 177 -6.92 -4.52 63.58
CA ALA A 177 -5.56 -4.00 63.64
C ALA A 177 -4.52 -4.98 63.05
N ALA A 178 -3.76 -4.51 62.07
CA ALA A 178 -2.78 -5.21 61.21
C ALA A 178 -3.42 -6.16 60.17
N ARG A 179 -3.47 -5.85 58.86
CA ARG A 179 -2.39 -5.35 58.00
C ARG A 179 -2.96 -4.51 56.84
N SER A 180 -2.58 -3.24 56.73
CA SER A 180 -2.80 -2.39 55.54
C SER A 180 -1.77 -2.65 54.43
N HIS A 181 -0.95 -3.68 54.55
CA HIS A 181 0.16 -3.92 53.64
C HIS A 181 0.61 -5.39 53.74
N LEU A 182 -0.18 -6.33 53.21
CA LEU A 182 0.28 -7.69 52.99
C LEU A 182 -0.39 -8.30 51.76
N GLU A 183 0.03 -7.87 50.57
CA GLU A 183 -0.15 -8.67 49.36
C GLU A 183 1.21 -9.30 49.01
N VAL A 184 1.47 -10.50 49.55
CA VAL A 184 2.68 -11.28 49.24
C VAL A 184 2.34 -12.76 48.96
N TYR A 185 2.04 -13.00 47.68
CA TYR A 185 2.45 -14.04 46.71
C TYR A 185 2.63 -15.56 47.04
N SER A 186 2.32 -16.34 45.98
CA SER A 186 2.90 -17.62 45.48
C SER A 186 2.11 -18.94 45.62
N GLN A 187 1.85 -19.55 44.45
CA GLN A 187 1.55 -20.95 44.10
C GLN A 187 0.41 -21.72 44.82
N SER A 188 -0.75 -21.82 44.16
CA SER A 188 -1.28 -23.13 43.79
C SER A 188 -1.79 -23.10 42.33
N GLN A 189 -1.33 -24.05 41.53
CA GLN A 189 -1.47 -24.11 40.07
C GLN A 189 -2.85 -24.62 39.60
N THR A 190 -3.95 -24.06 40.11
CA THR A 190 -5.29 -24.55 39.72
C THR A 190 -6.31 -23.47 39.39
N ASP A 191 -6.07 -22.20 39.76
CA ASP A 191 -7.18 -21.25 39.83
C ASP A 191 -7.22 -20.16 38.75
N GLY A 192 -6.31 -20.17 37.77
CA GLY A 192 -6.36 -19.23 36.62
C GLY A 192 -6.46 -17.74 37.03
N LYS A 193 -6.12 -17.42 38.27
CA LYS A 193 -6.49 -16.16 38.92
C LYS A 193 -5.44 -15.12 38.57
N TYR A 194 -5.75 -14.35 37.52
CA TYR A 194 -5.02 -13.16 37.13
C TYR A 194 -4.75 -12.28 38.36
N LEU A 195 -3.48 -12.02 38.67
CA LEU A 195 -3.13 -10.94 39.59
C LEU A 195 -3.34 -9.64 38.83
N PRO A 196 -4.29 -8.77 39.20
CA PRO A 196 -4.40 -7.45 38.61
C PRO A 196 -3.21 -6.60 39.09
N LYS A 197 -2.05 -6.78 38.45
CA LYS A 197 -0.92 -5.88 38.63
C LYS A 197 -1.13 -4.69 37.71
N THR A 198 -1.47 -3.54 38.28
CA THR A 198 -1.40 -2.26 37.57
C THR A 198 0.08 -1.85 37.51
N GLY A 199 0.74 -2.17 36.40
CA GLY A 199 2.17 -1.93 36.21
C GLY A 199 3.10 -2.94 36.89
N GLY A 200 4.40 -2.74 36.74
CA GLY A 200 5.45 -3.59 37.32
C GLY A 200 6.36 -4.25 36.28
N THR A 201 7.50 -4.79 36.74
CA THR A 201 8.50 -5.47 35.93
C THR A 201 8.49 -6.96 36.24
N VAL A 202 8.56 -7.80 35.21
CA VAL A 202 8.85 -9.23 35.36
C VAL A 202 10.34 -9.44 35.19
N ASN A 203 11.02 -9.95 36.21
CA ASN A 203 12.42 -10.32 36.14
C ASN A 203 12.52 -11.81 35.75
N GLY A 204 13.09 -12.10 34.59
CA GLY A 204 13.22 -13.46 34.05
C GLY A 204 12.39 -13.69 32.78
N ASN A 205 12.34 -14.95 32.34
CA ASN A 205 11.65 -15.33 31.11
C ASN A 205 10.12 -15.25 31.28
N VAL A 206 9.44 -14.85 30.21
CA VAL A 206 7.97 -14.96 30.09
C VAL A 206 7.67 -16.05 29.06
N ILE A 207 6.94 -17.09 29.46
CA ILE A 207 6.50 -18.18 28.58
C ILE A 207 4.97 -18.11 28.46
N VAL A 208 4.46 -18.13 27.23
CA VAL A 208 3.03 -18.16 26.94
C VAL A 208 2.71 -19.51 26.29
N GLU A 209 1.97 -20.36 27.00
CA GLU A 209 1.57 -21.69 26.49
C GLU A 209 0.37 -21.62 25.51
N GLY A 210 -0.32 -20.48 25.48
CA GLY A 210 -1.33 -20.17 24.46
C GLY A 210 -0.72 -19.66 23.16
N SER A 211 -1.58 -19.35 22.17
CA SER A 211 -1.12 -18.92 20.83
C SER A 211 -0.77 -17.45 20.71
N GLN A 212 -1.05 -16.60 21.72
CA GLN A 212 -0.97 -15.15 21.59
C GLN A 212 -0.51 -14.45 22.88
N LEU A 213 0.29 -13.39 22.71
CA LEU A 213 0.55 -12.37 23.70
C LEU A 213 -0.20 -11.08 23.30
N LEU A 214 -1.16 -10.63 24.10
CA LEU A 214 -2.04 -9.51 23.75
C LEU A 214 -1.74 -8.27 24.58
N LEU A 215 -1.58 -7.13 23.89
CA LEU A 215 -1.44 -5.80 24.49
C LEU A 215 -2.65 -4.94 24.08
N LYS A 216 -3.45 -4.48 25.04
CA LYS A 216 -4.73 -3.77 24.79
C LYS A 216 -4.68 -2.30 25.21
N GLY A 217 -5.53 -1.50 24.56
CA GLY A 217 -5.68 -0.05 24.78
C GLY A 217 -5.24 0.77 23.57
N ASP A 218 -5.73 2.00 23.49
CA ASP A 218 -5.61 2.84 22.29
C ASP A 218 -4.23 3.46 22.07
N ASN A 219 -3.46 3.65 23.14
CA ASN A 219 -2.09 4.15 23.05
C ASN A 219 -1.19 3.16 22.30
N ARG A 220 -0.10 3.66 21.70
CA ARG A 220 0.92 2.86 21.02
C ARG A 220 1.37 1.69 21.89
N LYS A 221 1.44 0.49 21.30
CA LYS A 221 2.01 -0.71 21.92
C LYS A 221 3.32 -1.03 21.24
N HIS A 222 4.30 -1.37 22.06
CA HIS A 222 5.65 -1.60 21.62
C HIS A 222 6.11 -3.00 21.98
N LEU A 223 6.87 -3.62 21.09
CA LEU A 223 7.91 -4.56 21.43
C LEU A 223 9.24 -3.81 21.31
N GLY A 224 10.00 -3.75 22.39
CA GLY A 224 11.23 -2.98 22.46
C GLY A 224 12.41 -3.79 22.95
N PHE A 225 13.59 -3.50 22.41
CA PHE A 225 14.86 -3.98 22.91
C PHE A 225 15.62 -2.80 23.51
N HIS A 226 15.98 -2.90 24.78
CA HIS A 226 16.64 -1.84 25.52
C HIS A 226 18.03 -2.29 25.97
N ASN A 227 18.95 -1.35 25.98
CA ASN A 227 20.21 -1.49 26.69
C ASN A 227 19.98 -1.49 28.21
N GLN A 228 20.96 -1.99 28.96
CA GLN A 228 20.94 -1.96 30.42
C GLN A 228 20.89 -0.53 30.98
N ASP A 229 21.43 0.44 30.25
CA ASP A 229 21.40 1.87 30.59
C ASP A 229 20.06 2.57 30.30
N GLY A 230 19.09 1.83 29.74
CA GLY A 230 17.76 2.34 29.39
C GLY A 230 17.66 2.94 27.98
N SER A 231 18.78 3.12 27.26
CA SER A 231 18.76 3.54 25.86
C SER A 231 18.11 2.47 24.97
N ILE A 232 17.50 2.91 23.88
CA ILE A 232 16.65 2.06 23.04
C ILE A 232 17.48 1.52 21.89
N ARG A 233 17.51 0.20 21.69
CA ARG A 233 18.14 -0.43 20.51
C ARG A 233 17.16 -0.56 19.35
N MET A 234 15.90 -0.90 19.63
CA MET A 234 14.89 -1.07 18.58
C MET A 234 13.48 -1.00 19.14
N TRP A 235 12.54 -0.51 18.33
CA TRP A 235 11.10 -0.64 18.53
C TRP A 235 10.41 -1.30 17.33
N LEU A 236 9.44 -2.17 17.62
CA LEU A 236 8.38 -2.60 16.70
C LEU A 236 7.03 -2.12 17.26
N TYR A 237 6.29 -1.33 16.49
CA TYR A 237 5.05 -0.72 16.99
C TYR A 237 4.03 -0.33 15.90
N LYS A 238 2.82 0.01 16.34
CA LYS A 238 1.75 0.59 15.51
C LYS A 238 0.92 1.59 16.32
N ASP A 239 0.55 2.69 15.68
CA ASP A 239 -0.43 3.65 16.23
C ASP A 239 -1.86 3.36 15.77
N LYS A 240 -2.83 3.60 16.65
CA LYS A 240 -4.25 3.63 16.28
C LYS A 240 -4.48 4.76 15.28
N GLY A 241 -5.02 4.42 14.10
CA GLY A 241 -5.22 5.38 13.00
C GLY A 241 -3.95 5.83 12.25
N GLY A 242 -2.75 5.40 12.67
CA GLY A 242 -1.49 5.78 12.02
C GLY A 242 -1.28 5.16 10.63
N ASP A 243 -0.14 5.48 10.02
CA ASP A 243 0.18 5.20 8.61
C ASP A 243 0.63 3.77 8.29
N GLY A 244 1.14 3.02 9.26
CA GLY A 244 1.64 1.67 9.02
C GLY A 244 2.28 1.03 10.26
N VAL A 245 2.66 -0.24 10.17
CA VAL A 245 3.45 -0.93 11.19
C VAL A 245 4.90 -0.50 11.05
N ARG A 246 5.56 -0.14 12.15
CA ARG A 246 6.87 0.50 12.15
C ARG A 246 7.93 -0.36 12.82
N LEU A 247 9.11 -0.40 12.20
CA LEU A 247 10.35 -0.91 12.79
C LEU A 247 11.37 0.25 12.81
N ASN A 248 11.89 0.56 14.00
CA ASN A 248 12.76 1.70 14.26
C ASN A 248 14.03 1.25 14.99
N ASN A 249 15.19 1.82 14.65
CA ASN A 249 16.50 1.45 15.19
C ASN A 249 16.85 2.17 16.53
N GLY A 250 15.85 2.66 17.25
CA GLY A 250 16.02 3.33 18.53
C GLY A 250 16.98 4.53 18.47
N ASN A 251 17.94 4.55 19.39
CA ASN A 251 18.95 5.60 19.52
C ASN A 251 20.02 5.58 18.41
N ASP A 252 20.18 4.47 17.68
CA ASP A 252 21.17 4.36 16.60
C ASP A 252 20.76 5.17 15.35
N GLY A 253 19.52 5.64 15.27
CA GLY A 253 19.02 6.52 14.21
C GLY A 253 18.71 5.80 12.88
N GLY A 254 18.75 6.52 11.76
CA GLY A 254 18.54 5.93 10.42
C GLY A 254 17.10 5.91 9.91
N GLY A 255 16.14 6.45 10.68
CA GLY A 255 14.73 6.56 10.30
C GLY A 255 13.90 5.31 10.59
N ASP A 256 12.64 5.32 10.14
CA ASP A 256 11.66 4.27 10.39
C ASP A 256 11.39 3.47 9.12
N TRP A 257 11.41 2.15 9.23
CA TRP A 257 10.87 1.26 8.23
C TRP A 257 9.37 1.13 8.45
N VAL A 258 8.56 1.43 7.43
CA VAL A 258 7.11 1.48 7.54
C VAL A 258 6.45 0.51 6.57
N PHE A 259 5.71 -0.46 7.11
CA PHE A 259 4.75 -1.25 6.34
C PHE A 259 3.44 -0.47 6.28
N ASN A 260 3.27 0.31 5.22
CA ASN A 260 2.15 1.24 5.09
C ASN A 260 0.79 0.54 4.98
N LYS A 261 -0.25 1.24 5.44
CA LYS A 261 -1.66 0.77 5.40
C LYS A 261 -2.20 0.54 3.98
N ASN A 262 -1.52 1.04 2.95
CA ASN A 262 -1.87 0.85 1.55
C ASN A 262 -1.29 -0.45 0.95
N GLY A 263 -0.55 -1.25 1.73
CA GLY A 263 -0.01 -2.54 1.28
C GLY A 263 1.17 -2.43 0.33
N HIS A 264 1.74 -1.24 0.15
CA HIS A 264 2.92 -1.02 -0.67
C HIS A 264 4.22 -1.03 0.15
N PHE A 265 5.31 -1.47 -0.48
CA PHE A 265 6.67 -1.33 0.03
C PHE A 265 7.34 -0.16 -0.69
N TYR A 266 7.74 0.87 0.06
CA TYR A 266 8.41 2.05 -0.49
C TYR A 266 9.89 2.02 -0.12
N SER A 267 10.76 1.92 -1.13
CA SER A 267 12.20 2.19 -0.98
C SER A 267 12.49 3.51 -1.71
N PRO A 268 12.83 4.60 -1.01
CA PRO A 268 13.09 5.89 -1.64
C PRO A 268 14.40 5.92 -2.45
N GLN A 269 15.25 4.90 -2.27
CA GLN A 269 16.46 4.68 -3.04
C GLN A 269 16.41 3.30 -3.71
N ALA A 270 17.55 2.68 -3.97
CA ALA A 270 17.61 1.41 -4.65
C ALA A 270 16.95 0.27 -3.86
N LEU A 271 16.29 -0.66 -4.57
CA LEU A 271 15.84 -1.95 -4.05
C LEU A 271 16.81 -3.04 -4.53
N HIS A 272 17.46 -3.70 -3.58
CA HIS A 272 18.26 -4.89 -3.86
C HIS A 272 17.37 -6.13 -3.77
N ALA A 273 17.25 -6.87 -4.89
CA ALA A 273 16.45 -8.08 -4.98
C ALA A 273 17.31 -9.19 -5.61
N ALA A 274 17.80 -10.10 -4.76
CA ALA A 274 18.84 -11.07 -5.13
C ALA A 274 20.07 -10.35 -5.74
N GLY A 275 20.55 -10.81 -6.91
CA GLY A 275 21.69 -10.19 -7.60
C GLY A 275 21.36 -8.90 -8.36
N ALA A 276 20.10 -8.49 -8.40
CA ALA A 276 19.67 -7.29 -9.12
C ALA A 276 19.48 -6.10 -8.18
N THR A 277 19.82 -4.91 -8.66
CA THR A 277 19.56 -3.65 -7.95
C THR A 277 18.69 -2.76 -8.81
N TYR A 278 17.44 -2.54 -8.40
CA TYR A 278 16.53 -1.56 -8.99
C TYR A 278 16.90 -0.17 -8.45
N GLN A 279 17.35 0.73 -9.30
CA GLN A 279 17.74 2.08 -8.90
C GLN A 279 16.60 3.09 -8.93
N GLU A 280 16.83 4.23 -8.30
CA GLU A 280 15.90 5.38 -8.22
C GLU A 280 15.50 5.95 -9.59
N TYR A 281 16.36 5.82 -10.62
CA TYR A 281 16.06 6.27 -11.99
C TYR A 281 15.47 5.17 -12.89
N GLY A 282 15.01 4.04 -12.31
CA GLY A 282 14.38 2.95 -13.05
C GLY A 282 15.35 1.97 -13.74
N ASN A 283 16.66 2.21 -13.62
CA ASN A 283 17.68 1.26 -14.09
C ASN A 283 17.70 0.01 -13.20
N VAL A 284 17.99 -1.15 -13.81
CA VAL A 284 18.25 -2.40 -13.08
C VAL A 284 19.72 -2.78 -13.29
N HIS A 285 20.57 -2.56 -12.28
CA HIS A 285 21.93 -3.08 -12.32
C HIS A 285 21.88 -4.61 -12.32
N GLY A 286 22.46 -5.19 -13.38
CA GLY A 286 22.27 -6.59 -13.81
C GLY A 286 22.01 -6.68 -15.33
N ALA A 287 21.51 -5.60 -15.94
CA ALA A 287 21.63 -5.32 -17.36
C ALA A 287 22.94 -4.53 -17.62
N VAL A 288 23.72 -4.92 -18.63
CA VAL A 288 25.11 -4.48 -18.85
C VAL A 288 25.18 -2.95 -19.10
N ASN A 289 26.23 -2.26 -18.61
CA ASN A 289 26.48 -0.82 -18.76
C ASN A 289 27.78 -0.59 -19.56
N GLY A 290 27.82 0.45 -20.40
CA GLY A 290 28.97 0.84 -21.22
C GLY A 290 28.88 0.35 -22.67
N ASP A 291 30.00 -0.07 -23.24
CA ASP A 291 30.10 -0.61 -24.62
C ASP A 291 29.35 -1.92 -24.84
N ASN A 292 28.66 -2.45 -23.82
CA ASN A 292 27.79 -3.61 -23.90
C ASN A 292 26.56 -3.33 -23.02
N TRP A 293 25.34 -3.51 -23.54
CA TRP A 293 24.11 -3.25 -22.79
C TRP A 293 22.93 -4.05 -23.35
N TRP A 294 21.92 -4.28 -22.50
CA TRP A 294 20.65 -4.84 -22.93
C TRP A 294 19.50 -4.37 -22.04
N PHE A 295 18.28 -4.44 -22.56
CA PHE A 295 17.04 -4.06 -21.91
C PHE A 295 15.95 -5.04 -22.36
N LYS A 296 15.08 -5.46 -21.44
CA LYS A 296 13.94 -6.35 -21.75
C LYS A 296 12.62 -5.71 -21.31
N ASP A 297 11.69 -5.55 -22.25
CA ASP A 297 10.29 -5.26 -21.95
C ASP A 297 9.61 -6.57 -21.53
N ASN A 298 9.46 -6.78 -20.22
CA ASN A 298 8.82 -7.99 -19.67
C ASN A 298 7.33 -8.11 -20.00
N ARG A 299 6.65 -7.02 -20.42
CA ARG A 299 5.23 -7.08 -20.80
C ARG A 299 5.04 -7.60 -22.21
N ARG A 300 5.94 -7.23 -23.13
CA ARG A 300 5.86 -7.62 -24.56
C ARG A 300 6.82 -8.73 -24.95
N GLY A 301 7.80 -9.03 -24.11
CA GLY A 301 8.87 -10.00 -24.37
C GLY A 301 10.03 -9.45 -25.20
N LEU A 302 9.96 -8.20 -25.67
CA LEU A 302 11.01 -7.61 -26.51
C LEU A 302 12.31 -7.42 -25.73
N ILE A 303 13.42 -7.75 -26.39
CA ILE A 303 14.78 -7.58 -25.92
C ILE A 303 15.48 -6.60 -26.87
N PHE A 304 15.97 -5.52 -26.30
CA PHE A 304 16.83 -4.53 -26.96
C PHE A 304 18.24 -4.72 -26.42
N GLN A 305 19.25 -4.71 -27.27
CA GLN A 305 20.63 -4.86 -26.83
C GLN A 305 21.57 -4.19 -27.80
N GLY A 306 22.76 -3.84 -27.33
CA GLY A 306 23.72 -3.16 -28.16
C GLY A 306 25.10 -3.15 -27.56
N GLY A 307 26.02 -2.59 -28.35
CA GLY A 307 27.38 -2.42 -27.91
C GLY A 307 28.32 -1.92 -28.99
N LEU A 308 29.61 -1.94 -28.68
CA LEU A 308 30.71 -1.68 -29.59
C LEU A 308 31.39 -3.00 -29.97
N ARG A 309 31.70 -3.18 -31.24
CA ARG A 309 32.55 -4.27 -31.73
C ARG A 309 33.71 -3.70 -32.53
N ILE A 310 34.89 -4.29 -32.31
CA ILE A 310 36.09 -4.04 -33.12
C ILE A 310 36.37 -5.28 -33.96
N GLY A 311 36.37 -5.12 -35.28
CA GLY A 311 36.68 -6.16 -36.25
C GLY A 311 38.16 -6.50 -36.25
N ILE A 312 38.46 -7.79 -36.34
CA ILE A 312 39.83 -8.32 -36.27
C ILE A 312 40.41 -8.44 -37.69
N TYR A 313 39.61 -8.89 -38.64
CA TYR A 313 40.04 -9.17 -40.00
C TYR A 313 39.83 -7.98 -40.95
N ALA A 314 40.35 -8.08 -42.17
CA ALA A 314 40.12 -7.10 -43.23
C ALA A 314 39.25 -7.75 -44.31
N ASP A 315 38.26 -7.01 -44.83
CA ASP A 315 37.34 -7.47 -45.87
C ASP A 315 36.68 -8.81 -45.49
N ALA A 316 36.02 -8.83 -44.33
CA ALA A 316 35.56 -10.04 -43.67
C ALA A 316 34.09 -9.98 -43.26
N THR A 317 33.53 -11.16 -43.02
CA THR A 317 32.26 -11.35 -42.34
C THR A 317 32.55 -11.89 -40.94
N GLU A 318 32.19 -11.14 -39.91
CA GLU A 318 32.41 -11.50 -38.52
C GLU A 318 31.09 -11.67 -37.76
N ARG A 319 30.99 -12.74 -36.98
CA ARG A 319 29.83 -12.98 -36.12
C ARG A 319 29.90 -12.10 -34.87
N ILE A 320 28.91 -11.24 -34.69
CA ILE A 320 28.69 -10.49 -33.44
C ILE A 320 27.71 -11.30 -32.59
N GLY A 321 28.16 -11.70 -31.40
CA GLY A 321 27.32 -12.39 -30.41
C GLY A 321 26.42 -11.40 -29.65
N LEU A 322 25.17 -11.79 -29.41
CA LEU A 322 24.27 -11.06 -28.52
C LEU A 322 24.70 -11.25 -27.06
N HIS A 323 24.42 -10.26 -26.22
CA HIS A 323 24.66 -10.35 -24.77
C HIS A 323 23.70 -11.34 -24.12
N VAL A 324 22.48 -11.41 -24.65
CA VAL A 324 21.45 -12.35 -24.24
C VAL A 324 20.76 -12.90 -25.49
N HIS A 325 20.52 -14.20 -25.52
CA HIS A 325 19.79 -14.84 -26.60
C HIS A 325 18.38 -14.25 -26.74
N CYS A 326 17.92 -14.06 -27.97
CA CYS A 326 16.51 -13.86 -28.29
C CYS A 326 15.83 -15.25 -28.33
N PRO A 327 14.95 -15.57 -27.36
CA PRO A 327 14.34 -16.90 -27.24
C PRO A 327 13.67 -17.39 -28.53
N ASN A 328 13.04 -16.50 -29.28
CA ASN A 328 12.26 -16.83 -30.47
C ASN A 328 12.97 -16.44 -31.76
N ARG A 329 13.37 -15.18 -31.91
CA ARG A 329 14.16 -14.72 -33.07
C ARG A 329 14.64 -13.29 -32.91
N LEU A 330 15.70 -12.97 -33.66
CA LEU A 330 16.13 -11.61 -33.91
C LEU A 330 15.19 -10.93 -34.93
N LEU A 331 14.73 -9.73 -34.63
CA LEU A 331 13.82 -8.96 -35.48
C LEU A 331 14.54 -7.92 -36.33
N HIS A 332 15.53 -7.24 -35.75
CA HIS A 332 16.21 -6.13 -36.40
C HIS A 332 17.61 -5.93 -35.82
N VAL A 333 18.53 -5.49 -36.68
CA VAL A 333 19.86 -5.00 -36.30
C VAL A 333 20.13 -3.70 -37.03
N SER A 334 20.60 -2.70 -36.28
CA SER A 334 21.09 -1.42 -36.78
C SER A 334 22.56 -1.30 -36.45
N LEU A 335 23.36 -0.88 -37.42
CA LEU A 335 24.80 -0.67 -37.28
C LEU A 335 25.16 0.79 -37.55
N CYS A 336 26.13 1.31 -36.81
CA CYS A 336 26.74 2.61 -37.04
C CYS A 336 28.26 2.45 -37.02
N ILE A 337 28.91 2.59 -38.18
CA ILE A 337 30.37 2.50 -38.29
C ILE A 337 30.98 3.74 -37.62
N LYS A 338 31.85 3.50 -36.65
CA LYS A 338 32.49 4.55 -35.84
C LYS A 338 33.71 5.15 -36.55
N ASN A 339 34.44 4.36 -37.32
CA ASN A 339 35.71 4.76 -37.93
C ASN A 339 35.59 5.07 -39.44
N PHE A 340 34.54 5.78 -39.84
CA PHE A 340 34.31 6.15 -41.24
C PHE A 340 35.38 7.14 -41.74
N ALA A 341 36.50 6.63 -42.25
CA ALA A 341 37.39 7.43 -43.07
C ALA A 341 36.75 7.59 -44.46
N GLN A 342 36.27 8.80 -44.78
CA GLN A 342 35.75 9.15 -46.10
C GLN A 342 36.77 8.73 -47.17
N GLY A 343 36.43 7.77 -48.02
CA GLY A 343 37.20 7.53 -49.26
C GLY A 343 37.06 6.19 -49.97
N TYR A 344 36.78 5.07 -49.30
CA TYR A 344 36.71 3.76 -49.99
C TYR A 344 35.71 2.83 -49.31
N ALA A 345 34.90 2.17 -50.14
CA ALA A 345 33.58 1.63 -49.82
C ALA A 345 33.54 0.29 -49.10
N THR A 346 32.35 0.02 -48.55
CA THR A 346 31.58 -1.24 -48.59
C THR A 346 31.53 -1.89 -49.99
N GLN A 347 32.67 -2.31 -50.53
CA GLN A 347 32.77 -3.06 -51.80
C GLN A 347 33.56 -4.36 -51.63
N TYR A 348 32.91 -5.52 -51.78
CA TYR A 348 33.59 -6.76 -52.14
C TYR A 348 33.67 -6.78 -53.67
N ASN A 349 34.78 -6.29 -54.22
CA ASN A 349 34.99 -6.06 -55.66
C ASN A 349 34.19 -4.84 -56.22
N GLN A 350 34.76 -4.17 -57.23
CA GLN A 350 34.41 -2.86 -57.82
C GLN A 350 32.98 -2.75 -58.39
N THR A 351 32.12 -3.75 -58.16
CA THR A 351 30.78 -3.89 -58.76
C THR A 351 29.67 -4.29 -57.76
N GLN A 352 29.97 -4.58 -56.49
CA GLN A 352 28.94 -5.03 -55.52
C GLN A 352 29.03 -4.29 -54.18
N TYR A 353 27.90 -3.73 -53.74
CA TYR A 353 27.70 -3.17 -52.40
C TYR A 353 27.44 -4.30 -51.41
N ASN A 354 28.23 -4.41 -50.34
CA ASN A 354 28.00 -5.43 -49.32
C ASN A 354 26.83 -5.05 -48.42
N GLN A 355 25.90 -5.98 -48.20
CA GLN A 355 24.96 -5.89 -47.09
C GLN A 355 25.76 -5.91 -45.79
N GLN A 356 25.64 -4.88 -44.95
CA GLN A 356 26.41 -4.77 -43.70
C GLN A 356 25.96 -5.78 -42.63
N VAL A 357 24.71 -6.24 -42.72
CA VAL A 357 24.15 -7.32 -41.89
C VAL A 357 23.60 -8.37 -42.82
N VAL A 358 23.91 -9.64 -42.56
CA VAL A 358 23.38 -10.77 -43.31
C VAL A 358 22.70 -11.76 -42.34
N PHE A 359 21.67 -12.45 -42.83
CA PHE A 359 20.97 -13.54 -42.15
C PHE A 359 20.38 -13.21 -40.77
N LEU A 360 19.24 -12.52 -40.71
CA LEU A 360 18.53 -12.21 -39.45
C LEU A 360 17.41 -13.20 -39.08
N GLY A 361 16.82 -13.92 -40.05
CA GLY A 361 15.52 -14.59 -39.90
C GLY A 361 15.44 -15.71 -38.84
N ASP A 362 16.53 -16.47 -38.66
CA ASP A 362 16.59 -17.65 -37.79
C ASP A 362 17.69 -17.55 -36.72
N GLN A 363 18.21 -16.34 -36.47
CA GLN A 363 19.27 -16.15 -35.49
C GLN A 363 18.70 -15.88 -34.10
N HIS A 364 19.30 -16.51 -33.09
CA HIS A 364 18.90 -16.37 -31.69
C HIS A 364 20.00 -15.74 -30.82
N ASP A 365 21.25 -15.83 -31.27
CA ASP A 365 22.44 -15.48 -30.50
C ASP A 365 23.35 -14.48 -31.24
N GLY A 366 22.87 -13.90 -32.35
CA GLY A 366 23.42 -12.69 -32.97
C GLY A 366 23.40 -12.67 -34.48
N PHE A 367 24.35 -11.98 -35.08
CA PHE A 367 24.27 -11.62 -36.49
C PHE A 367 25.65 -11.50 -37.11
N ASP A 368 25.70 -11.65 -38.43
CA ASP A 368 26.92 -11.50 -39.21
C ASP A 368 27.08 -10.05 -39.65
N TRP A 369 28.23 -9.46 -39.32
CA TRP A 369 28.63 -8.13 -39.74
C TRP A 369 29.67 -8.24 -40.86
N CYS A 370 29.31 -7.75 -42.04
CA CYS A 370 30.23 -7.66 -43.17
C CYS A 370 30.89 -6.28 -43.19
N HIS A 371 32.22 -6.25 -43.25
CA HIS A 371 32.96 -5.00 -43.20
C HIS A 371 34.24 -5.00 -44.03
N GLY A 372 34.62 -3.83 -44.52
CA GLY A 372 35.86 -3.64 -45.28
C GLY A 372 37.10 -3.50 -44.39
N ALA A 373 38.28 -3.50 -45.02
CA ALA A 373 39.59 -3.35 -44.36
C ALA A 373 39.73 -2.10 -43.48
N ARG A 374 38.93 -1.05 -43.74
CA ARG A 374 38.96 0.24 -43.03
C ARG A 374 37.77 0.49 -42.12
N GLU A 375 36.77 -0.39 -42.11
CA GLU A 375 35.55 -0.27 -41.32
C GLU A 375 35.60 -1.27 -40.15
N LYS A 376 36.49 -1.03 -39.19
CA LYS A 376 36.79 -2.00 -38.12
C LYS A 376 36.14 -1.67 -36.79
N GLU A 377 35.39 -0.58 -36.65
CA GLU A 377 34.70 -0.27 -35.40
C GLU A 377 33.22 0.01 -35.68
N VAL A 378 32.33 -0.73 -35.02
CA VAL A 378 30.87 -0.61 -35.21
C VAL A 378 30.14 -0.54 -33.88
N TYR A 379 29.28 0.46 -33.75
CA TYR A 379 28.20 0.44 -32.76
C TYR A 379 27.04 -0.35 -33.35
N TRP A 380 26.49 -1.27 -32.57
CA TRP A 380 25.37 -2.10 -32.99
C TRP A 380 24.22 -2.03 -32.00
N MET A 381 23.01 -2.14 -32.52
CA MET A 381 21.77 -2.26 -31.78
C MET A 381 20.95 -3.38 -32.39
N ALA A 382 20.46 -4.29 -31.57
CA ALA A 382 19.68 -5.45 -31.96
C ALA A 382 18.36 -5.48 -31.17
N VAL A 383 17.29 -5.88 -31.84
CA VAL A 383 15.96 -6.07 -31.25
C VAL A 383 15.46 -7.46 -31.59
N GLY A 384 14.96 -8.19 -30.61
CA GLY A 384 14.33 -9.51 -30.77
C GLY A 384 13.41 -9.84 -29.60
N TYR A 385 12.97 -11.09 -29.49
CA TYR A 385 12.11 -11.57 -28.39
C TYR A 385 12.18 -13.08 -28.22
#